data_AF-A0AAE7E3A4-F1
#
_entry.id   AF-A0AAE7E3A4-F1
#
_cell.length_a   1.000
_cell.length_b   1.000
_cell.length_c   1.000
_cell.angle_alpha   90.00
_cell.angle_beta   90.00
_cell.angle_gamma   90.00
#
_symmetry.space_group_name_H-M   'P 1'
#
loop_
_entity.id
_entity.type
_entity.pdbx_description
1 polymer ?
#
loop_
_entity_poly.entity_id
_entity_poly.type
_entity_poly.pdbx_seq_one_letter_code
_entity_poly.pdbx_strand_id
1 'polypeptide(L)'
;MSMFGDWFSEDEDDIFMGSPKSKFFDVSRQASKEIVEEETDKIIEKLAVLEMIISEDKGENFDINEFIKEYTLENYEKVKAMKKGLYVEFTGEIICRLDS
;
A
#
# COMPACT_ATOMS: atom_id res chain seq x y z
N MET A 1 -3.49 3.33 -19.41
CA MET A 1 -2.48 4.40 -19.27
C MET A 1 -2.32 4.65 -17.79
N SER A 2 -1.26 4.11 -17.17
CA SER A 2 -1.05 4.26 -15.73
C SER A 2 -0.57 5.68 -15.46
N MET A 3 -1.45 6.51 -14.90
CA MET A 3 -1.14 7.89 -14.46
C MET A 3 -0.06 7.95 -13.36
N PHE A 4 0.36 6.79 -12.85
CA PHE A 4 1.32 6.63 -11.76
C PHE A 4 2.72 6.21 -12.23
N GLY A 5 2.90 5.88 -13.53
CA GLY A 5 4.21 5.53 -14.08
C GLY A 5 5.16 6.72 -14.16
N ASP A 6 4.63 7.90 -14.52
CA ASP A 6 5.42 9.12 -14.68
C ASP A 6 5.82 9.77 -13.34
N TRP A 7 5.13 9.45 -12.23
CA TRP A 7 5.53 9.95 -10.90
C TRP A 7 6.77 9.23 -10.33
N PHE A 8 7.14 8.08 -10.87
CA PHE A 8 8.33 7.35 -10.42
C PHE A 8 9.63 7.83 -11.09
N SER A 9 9.56 8.60 -12.19
CA SER A 9 10.74 8.92 -13.01
C SER A 9 11.30 10.33 -12.84
N GLU A 10 10.53 11.27 -12.30
CA GLU A 10 10.99 12.65 -12.09
C GLU A 10 10.84 12.99 -10.59
N ASP A 11 11.94 13.40 -9.97
CA ASP A 11 12.05 13.85 -8.58
C ASP A 11 12.14 12.78 -7.47
N GLU A 12 13.15 11.90 -7.54
CA GLU A 12 13.61 11.16 -6.35
C GLU A 12 14.18 12.08 -5.24
N ASP A 13 14.43 13.38 -5.48
CA ASP A 13 15.17 14.21 -4.51
C ASP A 13 14.48 15.49 -3.96
N ASP A 14 13.40 16.04 -4.55
CA ASP A 14 12.89 17.36 -4.09
C ASP A 14 11.40 17.49 -3.70
N ILE A 15 10.51 16.55 -4.04
CA ILE A 15 9.07 16.65 -3.66
C ILE A 15 8.73 15.98 -2.32
N PHE A 16 9.60 15.12 -1.79
CA PHE A 16 9.34 14.34 -0.58
C PHE A 16 10.41 14.57 0.50
N MET A 17 10.32 15.67 1.26
CA MET A 17 11.04 15.77 2.55
C MET A 17 10.47 14.73 3.54
N GLY A 18 10.96 13.49 3.47
CA GLY A 18 10.59 12.35 4.32
C GLY A 18 10.22 11.10 3.53
N SER A 19 10.41 9.91 4.11
CA SER A 19 10.03 8.65 3.44
C SER A 19 8.50 8.57 3.25
N PRO A 20 7.99 7.95 2.15
CA PRO A 20 6.54 7.78 1.91
C PRO A 20 5.79 7.18 3.11
N LYS A 21 6.44 6.25 3.82
CA LYS A 21 5.93 5.68 5.07
C LYS A 21 5.68 6.75 6.13
N SER A 22 6.63 7.65 6.35
CA SER A 22 6.49 8.73 7.34
C SER A 22 5.31 9.60 7.02
N LYS A 23 5.20 10.04 5.75
CA LYS A 23 4.10 10.90 5.30
C LYS A 23 2.73 10.26 5.49
N PHE A 24 2.59 8.97 5.15
CA PHE A 24 1.35 8.23 5.41
C PHE A 24 0.95 8.27 6.88
N PHE A 25 1.88 8.00 7.81
CA PHE A 25 1.59 8.05 9.24
C PHE A 25 1.35 9.47 9.75
N ASP A 26 1.99 10.48 9.16
CA ASP A 26 1.78 11.87 9.54
C ASP A 26 0.39 12.35 9.09
N VAL A 27 0.00 12.06 7.85
CA VAL A 27 -1.31 12.40 7.29
C VAL A 27 -2.42 11.65 8.01
N SER A 28 -2.29 10.35 8.24
CA SER A 28 -3.29 9.58 9.00
C SER A 28 -3.46 10.07 10.45
N ARG A 29 -2.44 10.67 11.07
CA ARG A 29 -2.57 11.28 12.41
C ARG A 29 -3.24 12.64 12.40
N GLN A 30 -3.14 13.36 11.28
CA GLN A 30 -3.72 14.70 11.10
C GLN A 30 -5.15 14.65 10.56
N ALA A 31 -5.48 13.60 9.80
CA ALA A 31 -6.80 13.37 9.24
C ALA A 31 -7.85 13.03 10.33
N SER A 32 -9.14 13.14 9.96
CA SER A 32 -10.21 12.73 10.86
C SER A 32 -10.18 11.22 11.08
N LYS A 33 -10.53 10.79 12.31
CA LYS A 33 -10.50 9.38 12.70
C LYS A 33 -11.40 8.52 11.80
N GLU A 34 -12.57 9.03 11.43
CA GLU A 34 -13.54 8.35 10.56
C GLU A 34 -12.98 8.10 9.16
N ILE A 35 -12.36 9.10 8.53
CA ILE A 35 -11.72 8.94 7.21
C ILE A 35 -10.60 7.89 7.28
N VAL A 36 -9.78 7.95 8.33
CA VAL A 36 -8.68 6.99 8.50
C VAL A 36 -9.21 5.57 8.71
N GLU A 37 -10.27 5.40 9.49
CA GLU A 37 -10.91 4.10 9.70
C GLU A 37 -11.50 3.55 8.39
N GLU A 38 -12.21 4.37 7.62
CA GLU A 38 -12.76 3.96 6.31
C GLU A 38 -11.68 3.58 5.30
N GLU A 39 -10.65 4.40 5.13
CA GLU A 39 -9.57 4.09 4.19
C GLU A 39 -8.76 2.87 4.66
N THR A 40 -8.60 2.69 5.98
CA THR A 40 -7.96 1.48 6.51
C THR A 40 -8.80 0.23 6.24
N ASP A 41 -10.12 0.30 6.38
CA ASP A 41 -11.03 -0.82 6.10
C ASP A 41 -10.90 -1.30 4.64
N LYS A 42 -10.83 -0.36 3.68
CA LYS A 42 -10.58 -0.69 2.26
C LYS A 42 -9.24 -1.41 2.03
N ILE A 43 -8.19 -1.04 2.77
CA ILE A 43 -6.89 -1.72 2.69
C ILE A 43 -7.03 -3.17 3.18
N ILE A 44 -7.77 -3.39 4.27
CA ILE A 44 -8.02 -4.72 4.83
C ILE A 44 -8.90 -5.55 3.88
N GLU A 45 -9.94 -4.97 3.28
CA GLU A 45 -10.77 -5.64 2.28
C GLU A 45 -9.94 -6.07 1.07
N LYS A 46 -9.09 -5.19 0.54
CA LYS A 46 -8.15 -5.51 -0.56
C LYS A 46 -7.22 -6.65 -0.18
N LEU A 47 -6.71 -6.68 1.05
CA LEU A 47 -5.86 -7.78 1.54
C LEU A 47 -6.64 -9.10 1.59
N ALA A 48 -7.86 -9.10 2.15
CA ALA A 48 -8.70 -10.29 2.24
C ALA A 48 -9.01 -10.87 0.85
N VAL A 49 -9.34 -10.02 -0.13
CA VAL A 49 -9.58 -10.44 -1.52
C VAL A 49 -8.33 -11.04 -2.14
N LEU A 50 -7.15 -10.44 -1.93
CA LEU A 50 -5.89 -10.98 -2.44
C LEU A 50 -5.55 -12.34 -1.81
N GLU A 51 -5.78 -12.50 -0.51
CA GLU A 51 -5.57 -13.78 0.17
C GLU A 51 -6.52 -14.87 -0.36
N MET A 52 -7.79 -14.52 -0.61
CA MET A 52 -8.77 -15.41 -1.23
C MET A 52 -8.32 -15.83 -2.64
N ILE A 53 -7.95 -14.88 -3.50
CA ILE A 53 -7.49 -15.15 -4.88
C ILE A 53 -6.25 -16.04 -4.87
N ILE A 54 -5.27 -15.76 -4.01
CA ILE A 54 -4.04 -16.56 -3.92
C ILE A 54 -4.34 -17.97 -3.45
N SER A 55 -5.38 -18.16 -2.62
CA SER A 55 -5.78 -19.44 -2.08
C SER A 55 -6.80 -20.18 -2.94
N GLU A 56 -7.36 -19.55 -3.98
CA GLU A 56 -8.58 -19.98 -4.69
C GLU A 56 -8.49 -21.35 -5.37
N ASP A 57 -7.29 -21.86 -5.63
CA ASP A 57 -7.06 -23.18 -6.20
C ASP A 57 -5.99 -23.98 -5.44
N LYS A 58 -5.72 -23.56 -4.20
CA LYS A 58 -4.71 -24.18 -3.36
C LYS A 58 -5.40 -25.10 -2.36
N GLY A 59 -4.87 -26.30 -2.21
CA GLY A 59 -5.44 -27.30 -1.30
C GLY A 59 -5.47 -26.82 0.15
N GLU A 60 -6.25 -27.49 1.00
CA GLU A 60 -6.48 -27.12 2.41
C GLU A 60 -5.19 -26.96 3.25
N ASN A 61 -4.07 -27.52 2.79
CA ASN A 61 -2.77 -27.42 3.45
C ASN A 61 -1.91 -26.23 3.00
N PHE A 62 -2.45 -25.31 2.18
CA PHE A 62 -1.69 -24.15 1.73
C PHE A 62 -1.54 -23.12 2.84
N ASP A 63 -0.30 -22.88 3.28
CA ASP A 63 0.03 -21.79 4.18
C ASP A 63 0.40 -20.54 3.38
N ILE A 64 -0.55 -19.60 3.31
CA ILE A 64 -0.34 -18.32 2.64
C ILE A 64 0.75 -17.46 3.30
N ASN A 65 0.94 -17.57 4.62
CA ASN A 65 1.94 -16.77 5.34
C ASN A 65 3.35 -17.22 4.99
N GLU A 66 3.55 -18.54 4.89
CA GLU A 66 4.83 -19.11 4.44
C GLU A 66 5.14 -18.68 3.01
N PHE A 67 4.16 -18.78 2.10
CA PHE A 67 4.30 -18.34 0.72
C PHE A 67 4.64 -16.83 0.60
N ILE A 68 3.92 -15.97 1.34
CA ILE A 68 4.19 -14.52 1.35
C ILE A 68 5.62 -14.23 1.85
N LYS A 69 6.06 -14.96 2.88
CA LYS A 69 7.41 -14.80 3.45
C LYS A 69 8.48 -15.17 2.44
N GLU A 70 8.37 -16.32 1.79
CA GLU A 70 9.31 -16.74 0.75
C GLU A 70 9.34 -15.75 -0.42
N TYR A 71 8.17 -15.38 -0.94
CA TYR A 71 8.04 -14.41 -2.02
C TYR A 71 8.70 -13.06 -1.67
N THR A 72 8.53 -12.61 -0.42
CA THR A 72 9.11 -11.35 0.07
C THR A 72 10.63 -11.42 0.12
N LEU A 73 11.21 -12.56 0.50
CA LEU A 73 12.67 -12.73 0.52
C LEU A 73 13.24 -12.75 -0.89
N GLU A 74 12.61 -13.50 -1.80
CA GLU A 74 13.06 -13.61 -3.20
C GLU A 74 12.91 -12.30 -3.99
N ASN A 75 11.90 -11.50 -3.66
CA ASN A 75 11.55 -10.27 -4.38
C ASN A 75 11.72 -9.00 -3.53
N TYR A 76 12.61 -9.03 -2.53
CA TYR A 76 12.75 -7.99 -1.52
C TYR A 76 12.72 -6.55 -2.07
N GLU A 77 13.54 -6.23 -3.07
CA GLU A 77 13.58 -4.87 -3.64
C GLU A 77 12.28 -4.49 -4.37
N LYS A 78 11.64 -5.44 -5.07
CA LYS A 78 10.35 -5.20 -5.72
C LYS A 78 9.24 -4.98 -4.70
N VAL A 79 9.21 -5.78 -3.63
CA VAL A 79 8.25 -5.61 -2.53
C VAL A 79 8.46 -4.27 -1.84
N LYS A 80 9.72 -3.88 -1.62
CA LYS A 80 10.07 -2.58 -1.04
C LYS A 80 9.63 -1.41 -1.93
N ALA A 81 9.84 -1.50 -3.24
CA ALA A 81 9.36 -0.48 -4.19
C ALA A 81 7.84 -0.40 -4.23
N MET A 82 7.16 -1.56 -4.30
CA MET A 82 5.70 -1.60 -4.29
C MET A 82 5.12 -1.05 -2.98
N LYS A 83 5.74 -1.39 -1.84
CA LYS A 83 5.35 -0.86 -0.54
C LYS A 83 5.47 0.67 -0.47
N LYS A 84 6.51 1.26 -1.08
CA LYS A 84 6.61 2.73 -1.20
C LYS A 84 5.45 3.30 -2.02
N GLY A 85 5.14 2.69 -3.17
CA GLY A 85 4.02 3.12 -4.03
C GLY A 85 2.67 3.08 -3.31
N LEU A 86 2.38 1.99 -2.59
CA LEU A 86 1.15 1.85 -1.82
C LEU A 86 1.01 2.93 -0.73
N TYR A 87 2.11 3.29 -0.05
CA TYR A 87 2.06 4.38 0.92
C TYR A 87 1.69 5.72 0.27
N VAL A 88 2.19 6.00 -0.94
CA VAL A 88 1.85 7.23 -1.67
C VAL A 88 0.37 7.20 -2.09
N GLU A 89 -0.10 6.08 -2.64
CA GLU A 89 -1.49 5.87 -3.06
C GLU A 89 -2.46 6.13 -1.89
N PHE A 90 -2.27 5.44 -0.76
CA PHE A 90 -3.15 5.60 0.41
C PHE A 90 -3.04 6.99 1.05
N THR A 91 -1.86 7.62 1.00
CA THR A 91 -1.72 9.01 1.45
C THR A 91 -2.56 9.95 0.57
N GLY A 92 -2.55 9.74 -0.75
CA GLY A 92 -3.37 10.48 -1.69
C GLY A 92 -4.87 10.28 -1.44
N GLU A 93 -5.31 9.05 -1.19
CA GLU A 93 -6.72 8.74 -0.89
C GLU A 93 -7.22 9.47 0.36
N ILE A 94 -6.44 9.47 1.44
CA ILE A 94 -6.77 10.21 2.66
C ILE A 94 -6.82 11.71 2.40
N ILE A 95 -5.85 12.28 1.67
CA ILE A 95 -5.82 13.72 1.36
C ILE A 95 -7.03 14.14 0.52
N CYS A 96 -7.38 13.39 -0.52
CA CYS A 96 -8.52 13.68 -1.38
C CYS A 96 -9.84 13.71 -0.59
N ARG A 97 -9.98 12.85 0.42
CA ARG A 97 -11.15 12.83 1.33
C ARG A 97 -11.18 13.99 2.31
N LEU A 98 -10.04 14.60 2.65
CA LEU A 98 -9.97 15.76 3.54
C LEU A 98 -10.37 17.08 2.85
N ASP A 99 -10.18 17.17 1.53
CA ASP A 99 -10.48 18.36 0.72
C ASP A 99 -11.92 18.34 0.13
N SER A 100 -12.65 17.24 0.34
CA SER A 100 -14.05 17.04 -0.10
C SER A 100 -15.04 17.29 1.04
#